data_AF-A0A430H785-F1
#
_entry.id   AF-A0A430H785-F1
#
_cell.length_a   1.000
_cell.length_b   1.000
_cell.length_c   1.000
_cell.angle_alpha   90.00
_cell.angle_beta   90.00
_cell.angle_gamma   90.00
#
_symmetry.space_group_name_H-M   'P 1'
#
loop_
_entity.id
_entity.type
_entity.pdbx_description
1 polymer ?
#
loop_
_entity_poly.entity_id
_entity_poly.type
_entity_poly.pdbx_seq_one_letter_code
_entity_poly.pdbx_strand_id
1 'polypeptide(L)'
;MLRLWKSAAVAALATLLISCGGGGGGGGGGGGMGLLPLPSSGNGTTTPAPSAQPQTQPTPVASAYTTFALLPYRSAVVSFSKPNPVPGETVEMRTINAFKNVGGSPRDMAYDAKRDRLYISMGTRILMIPKASQASGDVTAAQYDLLSSGLGSYSTMVLDAERDVLWLGGPVSSQGALVKISNISAAYGQIRTLESISPNESQPVASYQIWYIRSSMLMRFAVDPVRSLVYTSDGLGGVFDLATLTPARKGSTGEPVYESSVAYNNAPTRLLFNGTNAFATDVALDATRNRLYFLGGDGREVIMVDGASTAGSPATFARLPLPTANISIAVDAKNDRLYVGGVDNNAYIFGNASTITAGTTVPGTNVLGAPESVAGKGVVLGISFP
;
A
#
# COMPACT_ATOMS: atom_id res chain seq x y z
N MET A 1 11.90 12.33 -55.40
CA MET A 1 12.65 13.45 -54.77
C MET A 1 12.28 13.42 -53.29
N LEU A 2 12.92 12.65 -52.39
CA LEU A 2 14.29 12.70 -51.83
C LEU A 2 14.73 14.07 -51.29
N ARG A 3 14.70 14.21 -49.95
CA ARG A 3 15.72 14.75 -49.00
C ARG A 3 15.00 15.17 -47.69
N LEU A 4 15.05 14.48 -46.54
CA LEU A 4 16.14 14.07 -45.62
C LEU A 4 16.84 15.27 -44.94
N TRP A 5 16.79 15.27 -43.59
CA TRP A 5 17.69 15.85 -42.54
C TRP A 5 16.89 16.60 -41.44
N LYS A 6 17.13 16.46 -40.12
CA LYS A 6 18.21 15.81 -39.36
C LYS A 6 17.80 15.64 -37.89
N SER A 7 18.25 14.52 -37.31
CA SER A 7 18.25 14.21 -35.88
C SER A 7 19.24 15.09 -35.09
N ALA A 8 18.96 15.30 -33.81
CA ALA A 8 19.99 15.60 -32.81
C ALA A 8 19.65 14.87 -31.50
N ALA A 9 20.44 13.85 -31.20
CA ALA A 9 20.60 13.26 -29.88
C ALA A 9 22.01 13.62 -29.40
N VAL A 10 22.15 14.07 -28.15
CA VAL A 10 23.41 13.98 -27.39
C VAL A 10 23.05 13.66 -25.94
N ALA A 11 23.79 12.70 -25.39
CA ALA A 11 23.62 12.11 -24.08
C ALA A 11 24.75 12.52 -23.11
N ALA A 12 24.44 12.37 -21.82
CA ALA A 12 25.29 12.03 -20.65
C ALA A 12 26.31 13.07 -20.12
N LEU A 13 26.31 13.29 -18.79
CA LEU A 13 27.17 12.57 -17.83
C LEU A 13 26.84 12.95 -16.37
N ALA A 14 27.01 11.98 -15.46
CA ALA A 14 26.71 12.01 -14.03
C ALA A 14 27.86 12.56 -13.17
N THR A 15 27.54 13.02 -11.95
CA THR A 15 28.47 12.89 -10.81
C THR A 15 27.72 12.59 -9.52
N LEU A 16 28.11 11.48 -8.90
CA LEU A 16 27.68 10.91 -7.63
C LEU A 16 28.76 11.28 -6.59
N LEU A 17 28.38 11.72 -5.40
CA LEU A 17 29.25 11.70 -4.22
C LEU A 17 28.57 10.93 -3.09
N ILE A 18 29.13 9.75 -2.84
CA ILE A 18 28.94 8.94 -1.63
C ILE A 18 29.95 9.49 -0.61
N SER A 19 29.48 9.85 0.58
CA SER A 19 30.33 10.00 1.76
C SER A 19 30.00 8.87 2.74
N CYS A 20 30.98 8.00 2.87
CA CYS A 20 31.11 6.94 3.84
C CYS A 20 31.60 7.50 5.18
N GLY A 21 30.96 7.08 6.27
CA GLY A 21 31.42 7.33 7.63
C GLY A 21 30.91 6.27 8.61
N GLY A 22 31.50 5.07 8.56
CA GLY A 22 31.63 4.24 9.77
C GLY A 22 32.62 4.92 10.72
N GLY A 23 32.55 4.81 12.04
CA GLY A 23 32.31 3.65 12.89
C GLY A 23 33.46 3.65 13.90
N GLY A 24 33.18 3.44 15.19
CA GLY A 24 34.24 3.32 16.20
C GLY A 24 33.76 3.52 17.63
N GLY A 25 33.47 2.41 18.32
CA GLY A 25 33.33 2.34 19.77
C GLY A 25 34.59 1.82 20.46
N GLY A 26 34.59 1.90 21.80
CA GLY A 26 35.61 1.37 22.73
C GLY A 26 36.12 2.48 23.65
N GLY A 27 36.15 2.40 24.99
CA GLY A 27 36.00 1.29 25.91
C GLY A 27 37.26 1.13 26.78
N GLY A 28 37.24 1.64 28.02
CA GLY A 28 37.87 1.01 29.20
C GLY A 28 39.29 1.41 29.66
N GLY A 29 39.42 1.57 30.99
CA GLY A 29 40.65 1.46 31.81
C GLY A 29 41.33 2.80 32.14
N GLY A 30 41.70 3.17 33.37
CA GLY A 30 41.86 2.44 34.63
C GLY A 30 43.24 2.76 35.23
N GLY A 31 43.29 3.24 36.49
CA GLY A 31 44.51 3.46 37.31
C GLY A 31 44.97 4.93 37.34
N GLY A 32 45.30 5.57 38.46
CA GLY A 32 45.66 5.10 39.79
C GLY A 32 47.01 5.70 40.19
N MET A 33 47.06 6.28 41.40
CA MET A 33 48.24 6.64 42.23
C MET A 33 48.80 8.08 42.16
N GLY A 34 49.03 8.66 43.35
CA GLY A 34 50.07 9.68 43.55
C GLY A 34 49.77 10.79 44.56
N LEU A 35 50.01 10.54 45.85
CA LEU A 35 49.97 11.50 46.97
C LEU A 35 51.09 12.56 46.89
N LEU A 36 50.78 13.83 47.22
CA LEU A 36 51.65 14.79 47.93
C LEU A 36 50.77 15.84 48.68
N PRO A 37 51.10 16.24 49.92
CA PRO A 37 50.34 17.26 50.66
C PRO A 37 51.05 18.63 50.80
N LEU A 38 50.25 19.64 51.19
CA LEU A 38 50.53 21.02 51.71
C LEU A 38 50.69 22.20 50.71
N PRO A 39 50.44 23.48 51.10
CA PRO A 39 49.56 24.04 52.14
C PRO A 39 48.68 25.26 51.69
N SER A 40 47.70 25.57 52.56
CA SER A 40 46.98 26.83 52.84
C SER A 40 46.85 27.99 51.82
N SER A 41 45.61 28.45 51.66
CA SER A 41 45.09 29.82 51.88
C SER A 41 44.22 30.33 50.73
N GLY A 42 43.02 30.79 51.06
CA GLY A 42 42.11 31.40 50.10
C GLY A 42 40.65 31.38 50.56
N ASN A 43 40.24 32.40 51.31
CA ASN A 43 38.83 32.73 51.51
C ASN A 43 38.21 33.04 50.14
N GLY A 44 37.36 32.13 49.65
CA GLY A 44 36.52 32.34 48.48
C GLY A 44 35.10 31.87 48.80
N THR A 45 34.17 32.81 48.90
CA THR A 45 32.73 32.58 49.05
C THR A 45 32.21 31.71 47.90
N THR A 46 31.85 30.46 48.18
CA THR A 46 31.22 29.56 47.20
C THR A 46 29.73 29.83 47.11
N THR A 47 29.31 30.42 46.01
CA THR A 47 27.94 30.35 45.49
C THR A 47 27.56 28.86 45.30
N PRO A 48 26.39 28.38 45.73
CA PRO A 48 26.00 26.99 45.49
C PRO A 48 25.89 26.74 43.98
N ALA A 49 26.54 25.69 43.49
CA ALA A 49 26.36 25.21 42.13
C ALA A 49 24.87 24.83 41.92
N PRO A 50 24.26 25.16 40.77
CA PRO A 50 22.89 24.76 40.50
C PRO A 50 22.81 23.23 40.51
N SER A 51 21.88 22.71 41.31
CA SER A 51 21.54 21.30 41.36
C SER A 51 21.27 20.80 39.94
N ALA A 52 21.97 19.75 39.53
CA ALA A 52 21.73 19.08 38.26
C ALA A 52 20.25 18.72 38.18
N GLN A 53 19.53 19.32 37.23
CA GLN A 53 18.17 18.90 36.90
C GLN A 53 18.19 17.40 36.62
N PRO A 54 17.22 16.63 37.11
CA PRO A 54 17.04 15.25 36.67
C PRO A 54 16.97 15.28 35.14
N GLN A 55 17.96 14.66 34.48
CA GLN A 55 17.85 14.40 33.05
C GLN A 55 16.59 13.57 32.89
N THR A 56 15.56 14.17 32.30
CA THR A 56 14.42 13.43 31.80
C THR A 56 14.99 12.45 30.79
N GLN A 57 15.08 11.18 31.21
CA GLN A 57 15.30 10.07 30.31
C GLN A 57 14.35 10.29 29.13
N PRO A 58 14.85 10.38 27.88
CA PRO A 58 13.95 10.53 26.75
C PRO A 58 12.94 9.40 26.83
N THR A 59 11.68 9.76 27.04
CA THR A 59 10.57 8.83 26.95
C THR A 59 10.79 8.05 25.65
N PRO A 60 10.81 6.71 25.67
CA PRO A 60 10.92 5.94 24.44
C PRO A 60 9.89 6.51 23.47
N VAL A 61 10.35 7.04 22.35
CA VAL A 61 9.45 7.50 21.29
C VAL A 61 8.61 6.28 20.95
N ALA A 62 7.33 6.30 21.30
CA ALA A 62 6.44 5.17 21.07
C ALA A 62 6.59 4.76 19.59
N SER A 63 7.06 3.53 19.35
CA SER A 63 7.25 3.04 17.98
C SER A 63 5.96 3.25 17.21
N ALA A 64 6.00 4.05 16.14
CA ALA A 64 4.80 4.34 15.36
C ALA A 64 4.31 3.05 14.68
N TYR A 65 3.07 2.67 14.95
CA TYR A 65 2.45 1.47 14.40
C TYR A 65 1.98 1.76 12.97
N THR A 66 2.88 1.58 12.01
CA THR A 66 2.69 2.10 10.65
C THR A 66 2.40 1.03 9.61
N THR A 67 2.44 -0.25 10.00
CA THR A 67 2.02 -1.36 9.14
C THR A 67 0.72 -1.92 9.67
N PHE A 68 -0.23 -2.11 8.77
CA PHE A 68 -1.59 -2.52 9.07
C PHE A 68 -1.94 -3.77 8.27
N ALA A 69 -2.64 -4.72 8.89
CA ALA A 69 -3.21 -5.87 8.22
C ALA A 69 -4.71 -5.95 8.49
N LEU A 70 -5.48 -6.24 7.43
CA LEU A 70 -6.94 -6.39 7.51
C LEU A 70 -7.29 -7.84 7.85
N LEU A 71 -7.99 -8.03 8.97
CA LEU A 71 -8.50 -9.32 9.42
C LEU A 71 -10.04 -9.31 9.34
N PRO A 72 -10.63 -9.59 8.16
CA PRO A 72 -12.05 -9.37 7.91
C PRO A 72 -12.96 -10.25 8.78
N TYR A 73 -12.56 -11.48 9.10
CA TYR A 73 -13.35 -12.38 9.95
C TYR A 73 -13.38 -11.98 11.42
N ARG A 74 -12.40 -11.17 11.84
CA ARG A 74 -12.40 -10.52 13.16
C ARG A 74 -13.10 -9.18 13.16
N SER A 75 -13.52 -8.69 12.00
CA SER A 75 -13.95 -7.30 11.82
C SER A 75 -12.97 -6.33 12.49
N ALA A 76 -11.68 -6.54 12.23
CA ALA A 76 -10.63 -5.74 12.85
C ALA A 76 -9.50 -5.43 11.86
N VAL A 77 -8.79 -4.35 12.16
CA VAL A 77 -7.46 -4.07 11.64
C VAL A 77 -6.47 -4.33 12.76
N VAL A 78 -5.35 -4.96 12.44
CA VAL A 78 -4.21 -5.05 13.34
C VAL A 78 -3.12 -4.12 12.84
N SER A 79 -2.45 -3.42 13.74
CA SER A 79 -1.26 -2.66 13.43
C SER A 79 -0.07 -3.20 14.20
N PHE A 80 1.12 -3.09 13.61
CA PHE A 80 2.36 -3.56 14.23
C PHE A 80 3.51 -2.58 14.00
N SER A 81 4.42 -2.53 14.99
CA SER A 81 5.55 -1.61 15.02
C SER A 81 6.79 -2.15 14.29
N LYS A 82 6.89 -3.47 14.13
CA LYS A 82 8.00 -4.14 13.42
C LYS A 82 7.52 -4.70 12.08
N PRO A 83 7.70 -3.98 10.95
CA PRO A 83 7.23 -4.41 9.63
C PRO A 83 7.88 -5.69 9.09
N ASN A 84 9.08 -6.06 9.56
CA ASN A 84 9.79 -7.26 9.12
C ASN A 84 10.24 -8.09 10.35
N PRO A 85 9.29 -8.75 11.03
CA PRO A 85 9.61 -9.69 12.10
C PRO A 85 10.29 -10.93 11.53
N VAL A 86 11.19 -11.52 12.32
CA VAL A 86 11.76 -12.83 11.99
C VAL A 86 10.66 -13.88 12.17
N PRO A 87 10.57 -14.92 11.32
CA PRO A 87 9.57 -15.97 11.49
C PRO A 87 9.56 -16.55 12.91
N GLY A 88 8.36 -16.65 13.50
CA GLY A 88 8.15 -17.12 14.87
C GLY A 88 8.35 -16.05 15.96
N GLU A 89 8.80 -14.84 15.62
CA GLU A 89 8.90 -13.73 16.56
C GLU A 89 7.50 -13.25 16.99
N THR A 90 7.33 -13.01 18.29
CA THR A 90 6.12 -12.35 18.79
C THR A 90 6.22 -10.85 18.51
N VAL A 91 5.30 -10.34 17.70
CA VAL A 91 5.23 -8.92 17.35
C VAL A 91 4.24 -8.22 18.25
N GLU A 92 4.62 -7.06 18.78
CA GLU A 92 3.67 -6.18 19.50
C GLU A 92 2.63 -5.66 18.51
N MET A 93 1.37 -5.99 18.76
CA MET A 93 0.25 -5.67 17.88
C MET A 93 -0.83 -4.90 18.62
N ARG A 94 -1.43 -3.93 17.94
CA ARG A 94 -2.64 -3.23 18.40
C ARG A 94 -3.80 -3.66 17.52
N THR A 95 -4.93 -3.99 18.16
CA THR A 95 -6.18 -4.23 17.44
C THR A 95 -6.96 -2.92 17.34
N ILE A 96 -7.50 -2.64 16.17
CA ILE A 96 -8.34 -1.48 15.87
C ILE A 96 -9.71 -2.01 15.40
N ASN A 97 -10.74 -1.76 16.18
CA ASN A 97 -12.12 -2.16 15.93
C ASN A 97 -12.88 -1.00 15.28
N ALA A 98 -12.66 -0.79 13.99
CA ALA A 98 -13.25 0.33 13.25
C ALA A 98 -14.60 0.00 12.58
N PHE A 99 -15.03 -1.27 12.60
CA PHE A 99 -16.22 -1.73 11.85
C PHE A 99 -17.44 -1.96 12.74
N LYS A 100 -17.34 -1.68 14.04
CA LYS A 100 -18.46 -1.85 14.97
C LYS A 100 -19.64 -0.97 14.55
N ASN A 101 -20.79 -1.58 14.29
CA ASN A 101 -22.01 -0.92 13.79
C ASN A 101 -21.89 -0.29 12.39
N VAL A 102 -20.86 -0.66 11.64
CA VAL A 102 -20.69 -0.20 10.26
C VAL A 102 -21.05 -1.35 9.33
N GLY A 103 -22.17 -1.23 8.62
CA GLY A 103 -22.63 -2.27 7.70
C GLY A 103 -21.71 -2.42 6.48
N GLY A 104 -21.45 -3.67 6.08
CA GLY A 104 -20.60 -4.01 4.94
C GLY A 104 -19.43 -4.92 5.33
N SER A 105 -18.71 -5.44 4.34
CA SER A 105 -17.50 -6.24 4.56
C SER A 105 -16.28 -5.45 4.10
N PRO A 106 -15.23 -5.31 4.95
CA PRO A 106 -14.01 -4.67 4.51
C PRO A 106 -13.28 -5.56 3.49
N ARG A 107 -12.67 -4.95 2.46
CA ARG A 107 -12.03 -5.71 1.36
C ARG A 107 -10.56 -5.40 1.15
N ASP A 108 -10.15 -4.17 1.43
CA ASP A 108 -8.80 -3.68 1.21
C ASP A 108 -8.55 -2.38 1.97
N MET A 109 -7.29 -1.99 2.13
CA MET A 109 -6.88 -0.79 2.87
C MET A 109 -5.71 -0.07 2.22
N ALA A 110 -5.61 1.24 2.45
CA ALA A 110 -4.46 2.04 2.07
C ALA A 110 -4.12 3.09 3.15
N TYR A 111 -2.85 3.18 3.50
CA TYR A 111 -2.33 4.04 4.57
C TYR A 111 -1.61 5.25 3.98
N ASP A 112 -2.09 6.45 4.31
CA ASP A 112 -1.41 7.71 4.04
C ASP A 112 -0.50 8.05 5.23
N ALA A 113 0.77 7.69 5.14
CA ALA A 113 1.74 8.00 6.19
C ALA A 113 2.02 9.50 6.37
N LYS A 114 1.84 10.31 5.32
CA LYS A 114 2.07 11.78 5.42
C LYS A 114 1.01 12.46 6.27
N ARG A 115 -0.21 11.93 6.23
CA ARG A 115 -1.37 12.50 6.96
C ARG A 115 -1.82 11.64 8.14
N ASP A 116 -1.17 10.51 8.36
CA ASP A 116 -1.50 9.49 9.35
C ASP A 116 -2.97 9.06 9.27
N ARG A 117 -3.39 8.59 8.08
CA ARG A 117 -4.78 8.17 7.81
C ARG A 117 -4.80 6.78 7.21
N LEU A 118 -5.66 5.92 7.73
CA LEU A 118 -5.93 4.61 7.14
C LEU A 118 -7.29 4.65 6.45
N TYR A 119 -7.28 4.49 5.13
CA TYR A 119 -8.48 4.32 4.32
C TYR A 119 -8.81 2.84 4.19
N ILE A 120 -10.09 2.48 4.30
CA ILE A 120 -10.55 1.09 4.24
C ILE A 120 -11.76 1.03 3.32
N SER A 121 -11.71 0.14 2.33
CA SER A 121 -12.86 -0.13 1.47
C SER A 121 -13.83 -1.02 2.22
N MET A 122 -15.10 -0.65 2.25
CA MET A 122 -16.14 -1.40 2.95
C MET A 122 -17.47 -1.27 2.21
N GLY A 123 -17.84 -2.32 1.48
CA GLY A 123 -18.99 -2.29 0.58
C GLY A 123 -18.88 -1.12 -0.41
N THR A 124 -19.89 -0.25 -0.43
CA THR A 124 -19.98 0.94 -1.31
C THR A 124 -19.41 2.22 -0.66
N ARG A 125 -18.69 2.08 0.46
CA ARG A 125 -18.17 3.17 1.27
C ARG A 125 -16.67 3.08 1.46
N ILE A 126 -16.08 4.21 1.82
CA ILE A 126 -14.72 4.29 2.34
C ILE A 126 -14.80 4.69 3.81
N LEU A 127 -14.13 3.94 4.66
CA LEU A 127 -13.85 4.35 6.02
C LEU A 127 -12.50 5.04 6.09
N MET A 128 -12.38 6.05 6.94
CA MET A 128 -11.10 6.68 7.25
C MET A 128 -10.89 6.77 8.75
N ILE A 129 -9.78 6.22 9.19
CA ILE A 129 -9.30 6.30 10.56
C ILE A 129 -8.24 7.40 10.62
N PRO A 130 -8.51 8.53 11.32
CA PRO A 130 -7.51 9.56 11.52
C PRO A 130 -6.51 9.14 12.60
N LYS A 131 -5.27 9.62 12.49
CA LYS A 131 -4.17 9.28 13.41
C LYS A 131 -4.01 7.75 13.55
N ALA A 132 -4.08 7.03 12.43
CA ALA A 132 -4.14 5.57 12.42
C ALA A 132 -2.94 4.90 13.11
N SER A 133 -1.76 5.52 13.07
CA SER A 133 -0.56 5.05 13.76
C SER A 133 -0.67 5.02 15.29
N GLN A 134 -1.65 5.74 15.84
CA GLN A 134 -1.95 5.82 17.27
C GLN A 134 -3.24 5.09 17.63
N ALA A 135 -4.02 4.64 16.64
CA ALA A 135 -5.31 4.00 16.85
C ALA A 135 -5.16 2.65 17.57
N SER A 136 -6.08 2.38 18.49
CA SER A 136 -6.23 1.10 19.18
C SER A 136 -7.62 0.98 19.81
N GLY A 137 -8.10 -0.25 19.98
CA GLY A 137 -9.42 -0.54 20.54
C GLY A 137 -10.56 -0.09 19.61
N ASP A 138 -11.69 0.28 20.21
CA ASP A 138 -12.85 0.80 19.48
C ASP A 138 -12.56 2.20 18.95
N VAL A 139 -12.65 2.39 17.63
CA VAL A 139 -12.37 3.66 16.96
C VAL A 139 -13.54 4.05 16.07
N THR A 140 -13.97 5.31 16.18
CA THR A 140 -14.96 5.89 15.26
C THR A 140 -14.27 6.35 13.99
N ALA A 141 -14.50 5.62 12.90
CA ALA A 141 -14.03 6.01 11.57
C ALA A 141 -14.99 7.04 10.93
N ALA A 142 -14.43 8.00 10.20
CA ALA A 142 -15.22 8.81 9.27
C ALA A 142 -15.70 7.91 8.12
N GLN A 143 -16.91 8.16 7.61
CA GLN A 143 -17.47 7.42 6.49
C GLN A 143 -17.66 8.34 5.30
N TYR A 144 -17.23 7.89 4.13
CA TYR A 144 -17.42 8.59 2.87
C TYR A 144 -18.25 7.74 1.94
N ASP A 145 -19.43 8.25 1.59
CA ASP A 145 -20.29 7.62 0.61
C ASP A 145 -19.92 8.10 -0.81
N LEU A 146 -19.84 7.16 -1.74
CA LEU A 146 -19.78 7.42 -3.17
C LEU A 146 -21.11 6.99 -3.80
N LEU A 147 -22.21 7.64 -3.37
CA LEU A 147 -23.59 7.23 -3.66
C LEU A 147 -23.93 7.12 -5.16
N SER A 148 -23.14 7.75 -6.04
CA SER A 148 -23.38 7.81 -7.48
C SER A 148 -22.39 6.99 -8.32
N SER A 149 -21.54 6.16 -7.71
CA SER A 149 -20.59 5.36 -8.48
C SER A 149 -21.21 4.14 -9.17
N GLY A 150 -22.32 3.62 -8.62
CA GLY A 150 -23.00 2.40 -9.08
C GLY A 150 -22.15 1.13 -8.97
N LEU A 151 -21.01 1.19 -8.26
CA LEU A 151 -20.27 0.00 -7.87
C LEU A 151 -21.03 -0.73 -6.77
N GLY A 152 -21.13 -2.06 -6.91
CA GLY A 152 -21.76 -2.91 -5.90
C GLY A 152 -20.89 -3.10 -4.64
N SER A 153 -19.57 -2.99 -4.80
CA SER A 153 -18.58 -2.98 -3.71
C SER A 153 -17.25 -2.47 -4.22
N TYR A 154 -16.43 -1.88 -3.35
CA TYR A 154 -15.00 -1.67 -3.59
C TYR A 154 -14.23 -2.90 -3.11
N SER A 155 -13.51 -3.57 -4.00
CA SER A 155 -12.74 -4.80 -3.73
C SER A 155 -11.25 -4.54 -3.52
N THR A 156 -10.75 -3.41 -4.01
CA THR A 156 -9.34 -3.04 -3.92
C THR A 156 -9.16 -1.53 -3.86
N MET A 157 -8.05 -1.11 -3.25
CA MET A 157 -7.70 0.27 -2.99
C MET A 157 -6.20 0.50 -3.21
N VAL A 158 -5.84 1.50 -4.02
CA VAL A 158 -4.43 1.90 -4.20
C VAL A 158 -4.31 3.40 -3.99
N LEU A 159 -3.46 3.80 -3.05
CA LEU A 159 -3.20 5.20 -2.72
C LEU A 159 -1.93 5.70 -3.42
N ASP A 160 -2.07 6.78 -4.20
CA ASP A 160 -0.95 7.63 -4.59
C ASP A 160 -0.90 8.83 -3.63
N ALA A 161 -0.18 8.65 -2.52
CA ALA A 161 -0.10 9.65 -1.45
C ALA A 161 0.65 10.93 -1.88
N GLU A 162 1.51 10.84 -2.89
CA GLU A 162 2.22 11.98 -3.46
C GLU A 162 1.26 12.91 -4.22
N ARG A 163 0.32 12.33 -4.97
CA ARG A 163 -0.67 13.10 -5.76
C ARG A 163 -2.00 13.30 -5.05
N ASP A 164 -2.15 12.79 -3.83
CA ASP A 164 -3.40 12.80 -3.05
C ASP A 164 -4.58 12.16 -3.83
N VAL A 165 -4.29 11.01 -4.46
CA VAL A 165 -5.25 10.26 -5.28
C VAL A 165 -5.48 8.89 -4.68
N LEU A 166 -6.74 8.54 -4.48
CA LEU A 166 -7.16 7.19 -4.11
C LEU A 166 -7.84 6.51 -5.30
N TRP A 167 -7.28 5.37 -5.72
CA TRP A 167 -7.89 4.53 -6.74
C TRP A 167 -8.69 3.42 -6.08
N LEU A 168 -9.89 3.17 -6.58
CA LEU A 168 -10.75 2.07 -6.14
C LEU A 168 -11.14 1.22 -7.34
N GLY A 169 -11.36 -0.05 -7.07
CA GLY A 169 -11.77 -1.02 -8.08
C GLY A 169 -12.88 -1.87 -7.53
N GLY A 170 -13.76 -2.33 -8.40
CA GLY A 170 -14.77 -3.29 -8.00
C GLY A 170 -15.75 -3.63 -9.11
N PRO A 171 -16.68 -4.56 -8.82
CA PRO A 171 -17.66 -5.00 -9.78
C PRO A 171 -18.78 -3.96 -9.99
N VAL A 172 -19.20 -3.83 -11.25
CA VAL A 172 -20.44 -3.20 -11.69
C VAL A 172 -21.17 -4.23 -12.55
N SER A 173 -22.24 -4.84 -12.01
CA SER A 173 -22.92 -5.97 -12.64
C SER A 173 -21.93 -7.10 -12.99
N SER A 174 -21.82 -7.51 -14.27
CA SER A 174 -20.90 -8.54 -14.76
C SER A 174 -19.52 -8.01 -15.20
N GLN A 175 -19.20 -6.74 -14.95
CA GLN A 175 -17.97 -6.08 -15.43
C GLN A 175 -17.21 -5.39 -14.28
N GLY A 176 -16.00 -4.90 -14.58
CA GLY A 176 -15.20 -4.10 -13.66
C GLY A 176 -15.36 -2.59 -13.84
N ALA A 177 -15.25 -1.83 -12.76
CA ALA A 177 -15.05 -0.39 -12.81
C ALA A 177 -13.84 0.06 -11.98
N LEU A 178 -13.15 1.06 -12.51
CA LEU A 178 -12.08 1.78 -11.83
C LEU A 178 -12.60 3.16 -11.44
N VAL A 179 -12.35 3.58 -10.21
CA VAL A 179 -12.68 4.92 -9.69
C VAL A 179 -11.39 5.61 -9.29
N LYS A 180 -11.21 6.85 -9.72
CA LYS A 180 -10.13 7.72 -9.26
C LYS A 180 -10.74 8.82 -8.42
N ILE A 181 -10.36 8.90 -7.15
CA ILE A 181 -10.72 10.01 -6.27
C ILE A 181 -9.51 10.92 -6.15
N SER A 182 -9.65 12.16 -6.61
CA SER A 182 -8.62 13.20 -6.48
C SER A 182 -8.89 14.05 -5.25
N ASN A 183 -7.83 14.53 -4.59
CA ASN A 183 -7.88 15.29 -3.34
C ASN A 183 -8.55 14.51 -2.21
N ILE A 184 -8.23 13.21 -2.06
CA ILE A 184 -8.86 12.37 -1.04
C ILE A 184 -8.61 12.92 0.38
N SER A 185 -7.52 13.64 0.61
CA SER A 185 -7.26 14.27 1.90
C SER A 185 -8.23 15.39 2.27
N ALA A 186 -8.92 15.97 1.28
CA ALA A 186 -9.98 16.96 1.47
C ALA A 186 -11.38 16.33 1.66
N ALA A 187 -11.50 15.00 1.60
CA ALA A 187 -12.77 14.32 1.85
C ALA A 187 -13.14 14.46 3.35
N TYR A 188 -13.97 15.45 3.65
CA TYR A 188 -14.70 15.54 4.92
C TYR A 188 -16.18 15.57 4.58
N GLY A 189 -16.87 14.42 4.72
CA GLY A 189 -18.27 14.27 4.31
C GLY A 189 -18.42 13.59 2.95
N GLN A 190 -19.03 14.24 1.95
CA GLN A 190 -19.31 13.61 0.66
C GLN A 190 -18.21 13.86 -0.38
N ILE A 191 -17.93 12.84 -1.19
CA ILE A 191 -17.06 12.94 -2.37
C ILE A 191 -17.94 13.22 -3.59
N ARG A 192 -17.59 14.26 -4.35
CA ARG A 192 -18.44 14.76 -5.46
C ARG A 192 -17.98 14.24 -6.82
N THR A 193 -18.91 14.13 -7.77
CA THR A 193 -18.54 13.94 -9.18
C THR A 193 -17.79 15.16 -9.69
N LEU A 194 -16.76 14.97 -10.52
CA LEU A 194 -16.03 16.10 -11.11
C LEU A 194 -16.96 17.07 -11.88
N GLU A 195 -17.97 16.53 -12.55
CA GLU A 195 -18.97 17.31 -13.30
C GLU A 195 -19.88 18.18 -12.41
N SER A 196 -20.01 17.86 -11.12
CA SER A 196 -20.85 18.61 -10.17
C SER A 196 -20.14 19.78 -9.49
N ILE A 197 -18.85 19.97 -9.77
CA ILE A 197 -18.02 21.01 -9.14
C ILE A 197 -18.15 22.29 -9.96
N SER A 198 -18.47 23.40 -9.28
CA SER A 198 -18.54 24.70 -9.94
C SER A 198 -17.14 25.18 -10.31
N PRO A 199 -16.93 25.75 -11.51
CA PRO A 199 -15.64 26.34 -11.88
C PRO A 199 -15.17 27.45 -10.93
N ASN A 200 -16.09 28.06 -10.18
CA ASN A 200 -15.80 29.18 -9.26
C ASN A 200 -15.60 28.72 -7.80
N GLU A 201 -15.59 27.42 -7.53
CA GLU A 201 -15.40 26.90 -6.18
C GLU A 201 -13.94 27.10 -5.73
N SER A 202 -13.73 27.86 -4.65
CA SER A 202 -12.40 28.30 -4.20
C SER A 202 -11.68 27.33 -3.26
N GLN A 203 -12.36 26.29 -2.78
CA GLN A 203 -11.81 25.31 -1.85
C GLN A 203 -11.47 23.99 -2.55
N PRO A 204 -10.41 23.28 -2.13
CA PRO A 204 -10.13 21.94 -2.64
C PRO A 204 -11.25 20.98 -2.25
N VAL A 205 -11.78 20.29 -3.24
CA VAL A 205 -12.87 19.33 -3.08
C VAL A 205 -12.38 17.95 -3.48
N ALA A 206 -12.70 16.95 -2.66
CA ALA A 206 -12.54 15.56 -3.05
C ALA A 206 -13.51 15.24 -4.20
N SER A 207 -12.96 14.89 -5.35
CA SER A 207 -13.72 14.65 -6.58
C SER A 207 -13.42 13.28 -7.14
N TYR A 208 -14.35 12.69 -7.87
CA TYR A 208 -14.12 11.39 -8.49
C TYR A 208 -14.46 11.33 -9.98
N GLN A 209 -13.77 10.42 -10.66
CA GLN A 209 -14.01 9.97 -12.03
C GLN A 209 -14.11 8.45 -12.06
N ILE A 210 -14.89 7.90 -12.99
CA ILE A 210 -15.12 6.45 -13.12
C ILE A 210 -14.81 6.02 -14.54
N TRP A 211 -14.20 4.85 -14.69
CA TRP A 211 -14.03 4.14 -15.95
C TRP A 211 -14.66 2.77 -15.84
N TYR A 212 -15.56 2.45 -16.76
CA TYR A 212 -16.02 1.08 -16.95
C TYR A 212 -15.04 0.36 -17.86
N ILE A 213 -14.49 -0.74 -17.38
CA ILE A 213 -13.53 -1.53 -18.13
C ILE A 213 -14.09 -2.92 -18.37
N ARG A 214 -13.86 -3.44 -19.58
CA ARG A 214 -14.30 -4.80 -19.93
C ARG A 214 -13.34 -5.82 -19.32
N SER A 215 -13.65 -6.23 -18.09
CA SER A 215 -12.91 -7.22 -17.31
C SER A 215 -13.91 -8.14 -16.61
N SER A 216 -13.62 -9.44 -16.51
CA SER A 216 -14.55 -10.47 -16.03
C SER A 216 -15.05 -10.27 -14.60
N MET A 217 -14.35 -9.41 -13.85
CA MET A 217 -14.73 -8.68 -12.64
C MET A 217 -13.41 -8.07 -12.18
N LEU A 218 -13.34 -6.75 -11.96
CA LEU A 218 -12.14 -6.14 -11.37
C LEU A 218 -12.01 -6.64 -9.92
N MET A 219 -11.26 -7.73 -9.73
CA MET A 219 -11.06 -8.32 -8.41
C MET A 219 -10.01 -7.51 -7.64
N ARG A 220 -8.78 -7.45 -8.17
CA ARG A 220 -7.67 -6.65 -7.66
C ARG A 220 -6.91 -5.97 -8.80
N PHE A 221 -6.37 -4.78 -8.57
CA PHE A 221 -5.55 -4.08 -9.55
C PHE A 221 -4.36 -3.37 -8.88
N ALA A 222 -3.34 -3.09 -9.67
CA ALA A 222 -2.27 -2.17 -9.34
C ALA A 222 -2.24 -1.03 -10.37
N VAL A 223 -1.83 0.17 -9.97
CA VAL A 223 -1.76 1.33 -10.85
C VAL A 223 -0.35 1.92 -10.86
N ASP A 224 0.13 2.24 -12.06
CA ASP A 224 1.33 3.02 -12.30
C ASP A 224 0.91 4.40 -12.85
N PRO A 225 0.67 5.39 -11.97
CA PRO A 225 0.24 6.72 -12.42
C PRO A 225 1.33 7.46 -13.19
N VAL A 226 2.61 7.09 -13.02
CA VAL A 226 3.73 7.72 -13.73
C VAL A 226 3.75 7.25 -15.19
N ARG A 227 3.53 5.95 -15.42
CA ARG A 227 3.51 5.35 -16.76
C ARG A 227 2.12 5.28 -17.37
N SER A 228 1.09 5.77 -16.67
CA SER A 228 -0.32 5.71 -17.08
C SER A 228 -0.82 4.29 -17.34
N LEU A 229 -0.47 3.34 -16.48
CA LEU A 229 -0.86 1.93 -16.64
C LEU A 229 -1.70 1.43 -15.46
N VAL A 230 -2.65 0.55 -15.75
CA VAL A 230 -3.37 -0.26 -14.75
C VAL A 230 -3.16 -1.72 -15.08
N TYR A 231 -2.85 -2.52 -14.07
CA TYR A 231 -2.65 -3.96 -14.15
C TYR A 231 -3.74 -4.66 -13.35
N THR A 232 -4.42 -5.63 -13.95
CA THR A 232 -5.54 -6.34 -13.35
C THR A 232 -5.20 -7.80 -13.07
N SER A 233 -5.78 -8.36 -12.03
CA SER A 233 -5.67 -9.79 -11.66
C SER A 233 -6.85 -10.61 -12.17
N ASP A 234 -7.48 -10.22 -13.28
CA ASP A 234 -8.69 -10.84 -13.83
C ASP A 234 -8.43 -12.20 -14.53
N GLY A 235 -7.61 -13.04 -13.89
CA GLY A 235 -7.12 -14.32 -14.42
C GLY A 235 -5.98 -14.16 -15.42
N LEU A 236 -6.13 -13.28 -16.42
CA LEU A 236 -5.18 -13.19 -17.54
C LEU A 236 -4.15 -12.05 -17.43
N GLY A 237 -4.15 -11.29 -16.33
CA GLY A 237 -3.15 -10.24 -16.13
C GLY A 237 -3.34 -9.07 -17.08
N GLY A 238 -4.56 -8.53 -17.19
CA GLY A 238 -4.86 -7.44 -18.13
C GLY A 238 -4.05 -6.18 -17.85
N VAL A 239 -3.59 -5.53 -18.92
CA VAL A 239 -2.93 -4.22 -18.86
C VAL A 239 -3.76 -3.20 -19.62
N PHE A 240 -4.05 -2.07 -18.99
CA PHE A 240 -4.82 -0.97 -19.57
C PHE A 240 -3.96 0.30 -19.58
N ASP A 241 -4.04 1.05 -20.67
CA ASP A 241 -3.41 2.38 -20.77
C ASP A 241 -4.42 3.45 -20.34
N LEU A 242 -4.19 4.06 -19.17
CA LEU A 242 -5.02 5.12 -18.60
C LEU A 242 -5.18 6.31 -19.55
N ALA A 243 -4.19 6.60 -20.40
CA ALA A 243 -4.27 7.72 -21.35
C ALA A 243 -5.29 7.45 -22.47
N THR A 244 -5.61 6.18 -22.72
CA THR A 244 -6.61 5.76 -23.71
C THR A 244 -8.00 5.54 -23.10
N LEU A 245 -8.10 5.43 -21.76
CA LEU A 245 -9.37 5.21 -21.09
C LEU A 245 -10.18 6.50 -21.03
N THR A 246 -11.43 6.44 -21.49
CA THR A 246 -12.39 7.54 -21.39
C THR A 246 -13.24 7.39 -20.12
N PRO A 247 -13.27 8.41 -19.24
CA PRO A 247 -14.14 8.40 -18.08
C PRO A 247 -15.62 8.38 -18.51
N ALA A 248 -16.45 7.69 -17.73
CA ALA A 248 -17.89 7.74 -17.84
C ALA A 248 -18.42 9.16 -17.59
N ARG A 249 -19.44 9.57 -18.35
CA ARG A 249 -20.15 10.83 -18.18
C ARG A 249 -21.55 10.59 -17.66
N LYS A 250 -22.10 11.56 -16.91
CA LYS A 250 -23.49 11.52 -16.46
C LYS A 250 -24.45 11.81 -17.62
N GLY A 251 -25.59 11.13 -17.65
CA GLY A 251 -26.64 11.40 -18.63
C GLY A 251 -27.37 12.71 -18.31
N SER A 252 -28.10 13.24 -19.29
CA SER A 252 -28.89 14.48 -19.15
C SER A 252 -29.97 14.43 -18.06
N THR A 253 -30.36 13.23 -17.62
CA THR A 253 -31.33 13.01 -16.53
C THR A 253 -30.69 12.94 -15.15
N GLY A 254 -29.37 13.14 -15.02
CA GLY A 254 -28.71 13.05 -13.73
C GLY A 254 -28.61 11.63 -13.17
N GLU A 255 -28.88 10.62 -13.99
CA GLU A 255 -28.41 9.26 -13.76
C GLU A 255 -27.05 9.09 -14.44
N PRO A 256 -26.07 8.40 -13.84
CA PRO A 256 -24.91 7.95 -14.60
C PRO A 256 -25.46 7.13 -15.78
N VAL A 257 -24.91 7.29 -16.99
CA VAL A 257 -25.37 6.52 -18.16
C VAL A 257 -24.99 5.06 -17.93
N TYR A 258 -25.80 4.34 -17.16
CA TYR A 258 -25.69 2.90 -16.95
C TYR A 258 -26.30 2.13 -18.12
N GLU A 259 -27.27 2.73 -18.81
CA GLU A 259 -28.09 1.99 -19.76
C GLU A 259 -28.25 2.76 -21.08
N SER A 260 -27.53 2.28 -22.10
CA SER A 260 -28.10 1.94 -23.43
C SER A 260 -27.03 1.67 -24.49
N SER A 261 -25.75 1.98 -24.25
CA SER A 261 -24.67 1.71 -25.23
C SER A 261 -23.25 1.90 -24.67
N VAL A 262 -22.98 1.51 -23.40
CA VAL A 262 -21.69 1.77 -22.73
C VAL A 262 -20.53 1.41 -23.66
N ALA A 263 -19.82 2.44 -24.15
CA ALA A 263 -18.51 2.30 -24.73
C ALA A 263 -17.58 1.91 -23.57
N TYR A 264 -17.68 0.65 -23.14
CA TYR A 264 -16.70 0.07 -22.24
C TYR A 264 -15.35 0.39 -22.84
N ASN A 265 -14.44 0.86 -22.00
CA ASN A 265 -13.07 0.93 -22.46
C ASN A 265 -12.70 -0.48 -22.94
N ASN A 266 -12.18 -0.52 -24.16
CA ASN A 266 -11.97 -1.75 -24.94
C ASN A 266 -11.14 -2.77 -24.15
N ALA A 267 -11.04 -3.99 -24.70
CA ALA A 267 -10.19 -5.05 -24.17
C ALA A 267 -8.80 -4.51 -23.75
N PRO A 268 -8.18 -5.11 -22.73
CA PRO A 268 -6.85 -4.69 -22.27
C PRO A 268 -5.87 -4.58 -23.45
N THR A 269 -5.00 -3.57 -23.41
CA THR A 269 -3.99 -3.34 -24.45
C THR A 269 -3.01 -4.50 -24.52
N ARG A 270 -2.81 -5.23 -23.42
CA ARG A 270 -2.04 -6.47 -23.33
C ARG A 270 -2.65 -7.43 -22.34
N LEU A 271 -2.50 -8.72 -22.60
CA LEU A 271 -2.73 -9.80 -21.64
C LEU A 271 -1.37 -10.40 -21.27
N LEU A 272 -0.96 -10.29 -20.00
CA LEU A 272 0.33 -10.82 -19.55
C LEU A 272 0.33 -12.36 -19.53
N PHE A 273 -0.83 -12.98 -19.30
CA PHE A 273 -0.99 -14.42 -19.27
C PHE A 273 -1.97 -14.88 -20.35
N ASN A 274 -1.89 -16.16 -20.70
CA ASN A 274 -2.94 -16.85 -21.43
C ASN A 274 -3.52 -17.94 -20.52
N GLY A 275 -4.72 -18.43 -20.82
CA GLY A 275 -5.45 -19.37 -19.96
C GLY A 275 -4.76 -20.72 -19.73
N THR A 276 -3.66 -21.00 -20.43
CA THR A 276 -2.82 -22.19 -20.21
C THR A 276 -1.59 -21.92 -19.36
N ASN A 277 -1.14 -20.66 -19.26
CA ASN A 277 0.17 -20.34 -18.72
C ASN A 277 0.13 -19.78 -17.31
N ALA A 278 -0.97 -19.17 -16.83
CA ALA A 278 -1.14 -18.72 -15.44
C ALA A 278 -2.56 -18.17 -15.19
N PHE A 279 -3.00 -18.22 -13.93
CA PHE A 279 -4.13 -17.44 -13.41
C PHE A 279 -3.66 -16.66 -12.19
N ALA A 280 -4.20 -15.46 -11.97
CA ALA A 280 -3.90 -14.62 -10.81
C ALA A 280 -5.15 -14.24 -10.03
N THR A 281 -5.01 -14.05 -8.71
CA THR A 281 -6.08 -13.62 -7.79
C THR A 281 -5.82 -12.26 -7.15
N ASP A 282 -4.56 -11.84 -7.08
CA ASP A 282 -4.14 -10.55 -6.56
C ASP A 282 -2.90 -10.04 -7.29
N VAL A 283 -2.63 -8.74 -7.22
CA VAL A 283 -1.51 -8.09 -7.92
C VAL A 283 -0.97 -6.91 -7.12
N ALA A 284 0.36 -6.82 -7.04
CA ALA A 284 1.09 -5.70 -6.46
C ALA A 284 2.19 -5.22 -7.42
N LEU A 285 2.42 -3.91 -7.44
CA LEU A 285 3.40 -3.26 -8.34
C LEU A 285 4.51 -2.60 -7.54
N ASP A 286 5.75 -3.00 -7.80
CA ASP A 286 6.91 -2.16 -7.51
C ASP A 286 7.18 -1.27 -8.72
N ALA A 287 6.63 -0.06 -8.70
CA ALA A 287 6.75 0.89 -9.80
C ALA A 287 8.19 1.42 -9.97
N THR A 288 8.98 1.41 -8.88
CA THR A 288 10.37 1.89 -8.88
C THR A 288 11.29 0.92 -9.59
N ARG A 289 11.04 -0.38 -9.43
CA ARG A 289 11.78 -1.47 -10.09
C ARG A 289 11.09 -2.02 -11.33
N ASN A 290 9.94 -1.45 -11.70
CA ASN A 290 9.12 -1.86 -12.84
C ASN A 290 8.80 -3.37 -12.82
N ARG A 291 8.34 -3.85 -11.67
CA ARG A 291 8.10 -5.28 -11.44
C ARG A 291 6.73 -5.52 -10.84
N LEU A 292 6.02 -6.49 -11.39
CA LEU A 292 4.75 -6.97 -10.85
C LEU A 292 4.95 -8.26 -10.08
N TYR A 293 4.19 -8.39 -9.01
CA TYR A 293 3.99 -9.62 -8.28
C TYR A 293 2.51 -9.96 -8.34
N PHE A 294 2.21 -11.15 -8.83
CA PHE A 294 0.86 -11.71 -8.81
C PHE A 294 0.83 -12.86 -7.82
N LEU A 295 -0.31 -13.00 -7.16
CA LEU A 295 -0.63 -14.23 -6.45
C LEU A 295 -1.35 -15.17 -7.41
N GLY A 296 -0.86 -16.41 -7.52
CA GLY A 296 -1.44 -17.44 -8.39
C GLY A 296 -2.91 -17.74 -8.09
N GLY A 297 -3.59 -18.36 -9.05
CA GLY A 297 -5.03 -18.64 -9.01
C GLY A 297 -5.48 -19.47 -7.80
N ASP A 298 -4.63 -20.39 -7.34
CA ASP A 298 -4.84 -21.23 -6.16
C ASP A 298 -4.18 -20.68 -4.89
N GLY A 299 -3.54 -19.52 -4.98
CA GLY A 299 -2.81 -18.87 -3.89
C GLY A 299 -1.49 -19.54 -3.51
N ARG A 300 -0.98 -20.51 -4.29
CA ARG A 300 0.20 -21.31 -3.95
C ARG A 300 1.46 -20.96 -4.74
N GLU A 301 1.45 -19.84 -5.45
CA GLU A 301 2.65 -19.32 -6.09
C GLU A 301 2.66 -17.80 -6.11
N VAL A 302 3.85 -17.21 -6.03
CA VAL A 302 4.08 -15.83 -6.46
C VAL A 302 4.59 -15.86 -7.90
N ILE A 303 3.89 -15.17 -8.79
CA ILE A 303 4.28 -15.01 -10.19
C ILE A 303 4.91 -13.63 -10.35
N MET A 304 6.09 -13.55 -10.95
CA MET A 304 6.85 -12.30 -11.07
C MET A 304 7.07 -11.93 -12.53
N VAL A 305 6.72 -10.70 -12.88
CA VAL A 305 6.95 -10.13 -14.21
C VAL A 305 7.88 -8.93 -14.06
N ASP A 306 9.13 -9.08 -14.50
CA ASP A 306 10.10 -7.99 -14.60
C ASP A 306 9.84 -7.16 -15.86
N GLY A 307 10.16 -5.86 -15.81
CA GLY A 307 9.92 -4.97 -16.94
C GLY A 307 8.43 -4.79 -17.27
N ALA A 308 7.58 -4.81 -16.25
CA ALA A 308 6.12 -4.90 -16.36
C ALA A 308 5.50 -3.91 -17.35
N SER A 309 5.96 -2.66 -17.35
CA SER A 309 5.44 -1.62 -18.24
C SER A 309 5.65 -1.91 -19.73
N THR A 310 6.65 -2.71 -20.09
CA THR A 310 7.02 -3.04 -21.48
C THR A 310 6.95 -4.54 -21.78
N ALA A 311 6.43 -5.35 -20.83
CA ALA A 311 6.29 -6.78 -21.01
C ALA A 311 5.45 -7.13 -22.24
N GLY A 312 5.78 -8.26 -22.88
CA GLY A 312 5.05 -8.80 -24.03
C GLY A 312 3.66 -9.32 -23.68
N SER A 313 2.96 -9.84 -24.69
CA SER A 313 1.66 -10.51 -24.53
C SER A 313 1.69 -11.84 -25.29
N PRO A 314 1.88 -13.00 -24.62
CA PRO A 314 2.09 -13.15 -23.17
C PRO A 314 3.47 -12.64 -22.71
N ALA A 315 3.60 -12.34 -21.42
CA ALA A 315 4.85 -11.95 -20.80
C ALA A 315 5.73 -13.16 -20.47
N THR A 316 7.04 -12.94 -20.34
CA THR A 316 7.95 -13.86 -19.66
C THR A 316 7.87 -13.60 -18.16
N PHE A 317 7.88 -14.66 -17.35
CA PHE A 317 7.74 -14.53 -15.91
C PHE A 317 8.39 -15.69 -15.15
N ALA A 318 8.66 -15.47 -13.87
CA ALA A 318 9.15 -16.48 -12.94
C ALA A 318 8.05 -16.89 -11.96
N ARG A 319 8.18 -18.07 -11.36
CA ARG A 319 7.26 -18.61 -10.35
C ARG A 319 8.02 -19.03 -9.11
N LEU A 320 7.57 -18.56 -7.96
CA LEU A 320 8.01 -19.05 -6.68
C LEU A 320 6.87 -19.86 -6.05
N PRO A 321 6.98 -21.20 -5.94
CA PRO A 321 6.01 -22.01 -5.23
C PRO A 321 5.95 -21.63 -3.75
N LEU A 322 4.74 -21.59 -3.18
CA LEU A 322 4.48 -21.33 -1.78
C LEU A 322 4.00 -22.63 -1.08
N PRO A 323 4.36 -22.85 0.20
CA PRO A 323 3.98 -24.06 0.92
C PRO A 323 2.48 -24.19 1.18
N THR A 324 1.74 -23.08 1.27
CA THR A 324 0.32 -23.03 1.59
C THR A 324 -0.43 -22.09 0.64
N ALA A 325 -1.76 -22.16 0.66
CA ALA A 325 -2.60 -21.23 -0.09
C ALA A 325 -2.67 -19.87 0.61
N ASN A 326 -2.58 -18.80 -0.18
CA ASN A 326 -2.60 -17.41 0.25
C ASN A 326 -3.71 -16.64 -0.46
N ILE A 327 -4.00 -15.43 0.01
CA ILE A 327 -5.18 -14.67 -0.43
C ILE A 327 -4.82 -13.22 -0.82
N SER A 328 -3.73 -12.66 -0.30
CA SER A 328 -3.32 -11.29 -0.64
C SER A 328 -1.83 -11.13 -0.89
N ILE A 329 -1.48 -10.09 -1.66
CA ILE A 329 -0.10 -9.70 -1.92
C ILE A 329 0.06 -8.17 -1.85
N ALA A 330 1.12 -7.71 -1.20
CA ALA A 330 1.43 -6.27 -1.09
C ALA A 330 2.94 -6.05 -1.15
N VAL A 331 3.39 -4.96 -1.79
CA VAL A 331 4.81 -4.65 -1.94
C VAL A 331 5.17 -3.28 -1.37
N ASP A 332 6.07 -3.29 -0.39
CA ASP A 332 6.71 -2.10 0.16
C ASP A 332 7.97 -1.83 -0.65
N ALA A 333 7.76 -1.14 -1.77
CA ALA A 333 8.83 -0.84 -2.73
C ALA A 333 9.95 0.00 -2.10
N LYS A 334 9.63 0.85 -1.12
CA LYS A 334 10.60 1.72 -0.43
C LYS A 334 11.63 0.90 0.35
N ASN A 335 11.19 -0.16 1.00
CA ASN A 335 12.06 -1.02 1.82
C ASN A 335 12.38 -2.36 1.15
N ASP A 336 12.00 -2.55 -0.11
CA ASP A 336 12.18 -3.78 -0.89
C ASP A 336 11.58 -5.03 -0.23
N ARG A 337 10.32 -4.91 0.23
CA ARG A 337 9.63 -6.01 0.92
C ARG A 337 8.38 -6.46 0.20
N LEU A 338 8.16 -7.78 0.19
CA LEU A 338 6.94 -8.39 -0.32
C LEU A 338 6.24 -9.11 0.83
N TYR A 339 4.96 -8.79 1.01
CA TYR A 339 4.09 -9.45 1.95
C TYR A 339 3.11 -10.32 1.18
N VAL A 340 2.98 -11.58 1.57
CA VAL A 340 2.00 -12.51 1.03
C VAL A 340 1.12 -12.97 2.19
N GLY A 341 -0.10 -12.44 2.25
CA GLY A 341 -1.05 -12.68 3.32
C GLY A 341 -1.80 -13.99 3.09
N GLY A 342 -1.78 -14.85 4.11
CA GLY A 342 -2.32 -16.19 4.04
C GLY A 342 -3.57 -16.40 4.90
N VAL A 343 -3.90 -17.68 5.05
CA VAL A 343 -4.91 -18.18 5.99
C VAL A 343 -4.34 -18.22 7.42
N ASP A 344 -5.20 -18.43 8.41
CA ASP A 344 -4.83 -18.51 9.83
C ASP A 344 -4.08 -17.27 10.36
N ASN A 345 -4.39 -16.09 9.79
CA ASN A 345 -3.77 -14.79 10.14
C ASN A 345 -2.25 -14.77 9.96
N ASN A 346 -1.71 -15.58 9.04
CA ASN A 346 -0.29 -15.63 8.77
C ASN A 346 0.10 -14.83 7.52
N ALA A 347 1.39 -14.54 7.40
CA ALA A 347 1.96 -13.98 6.18
C ALA A 347 3.39 -14.45 5.97
N TYR A 348 3.78 -14.62 4.70
CA TYR A 348 5.17 -14.66 4.30
C TYR A 348 5.68 -13.24 4.09
N ILE A 349 6.86 -12.94 4.64
CA ILE A 349 7.49 -11.61 4.51
C ILE A 349 8.87 -11.81 3.90
N PHE A 350 9.03 -11.39 2.66
CA PHE A 350 10.30 -11.41 1.94
C PHE A 350 11.00 -10.07 2.13
N GLY A 351 12.19 -10.09 2.72
CA GLY A 351 12.97 -8.88 3.02
C GLY A 351 13.72 -8.24 1.83
N ASN A 352 13.79 -8.92 0.68
CA ASN A 352 14.50 -8.48 -0.53
C ASN A 352 13.68 -8.84 -1.78
N ALA A 353 12.47 -8.27 -1.88
CA ALA A 353 11.47 -8.60 -2.89
C ALA A 353 12.04 -8.59 -4.32
N SER A 354 12.87 -7.60 -4.63
CA SER A 354 13.50 -7.43 -5.94
C SER A 354 14.41 -8.57 -6.38
N THR A 355 14.88 -9.39 -5.44
CA THR A 355 15.79 -10.50 -5.69
C THR A 355 15.10 -11.86 -5.74
N ILE A 356 13.78 -11.89 -5.55
CA ILE A 356 13.02 -13.14 -5.60
C ILE A 356 13.13 -13.75 -7.02
N THR A 357 13.35 -15.05 -7.09
CA THR A 357 13.38 -15.85 -8.32
C THR A 357 12.69 -17.19 -8.04
N ALA A 358 12.60 -18.05 -9.05
CA ALA A 358 12.01 -19.38 -8.88
C ALA A 358 12.76 -20.28 -7.87
N GLY A 359 14.05 -20.00 -7.61
CA GLY A 359 14.87 -20.74 -6.66
C GLY A 359 14.97 -20.11 -5.28
N THR A 360 14.26 -19.00 -5.02
CA THR A 360 14.32 -18.32 -3.72
C THR A 360 13.69 -19.19 -2.64
N THR A 361 14.38 -19.33 -1.50
CA THR A 361 13.81 -20.02 -0.34
C THR A 361 12.65 -19.20 0.24
N VAL A 362 11.50 -19.83 0.43
CA VAL A 362 10.35 -19.21 1.10
C VAL A 362 10.64 -19.07 2.59
N PRO A 363 10.48 -17.87 3.19
CA PRO A 363 10.68 -17.69 4.62
C PRO A 363 9.63 -18.46 5.44
N GLY A 364 9.87 -18.64 6.73
CA GLY A 364 8.82 -19.09 7.64
C GLY A 364 7.67 -18.08 7.72
N THR A 365 6.48 -18.54 8.11
CA THR A 365 5.32 -17.65 8.29
C THR A 365 5.45 -16.80 9.55
N ASN A 366 5.00 -15.55 9.45
CA ASN A 366 4.77 -14.67 10.58
C ASN A 366 3.29 -14.69 10.96
N VAL A 367 2.99 -14.70 12.26
CA VAL A 367 1.62 -14.64 12.77
C VAL A 367 1.26 -13.19 13.05
N LEU A 368 0.34 -12.63 12.27
CA LEU A 368 -0.06 -11.22 12.32
C LEU A 368 -1.29 -10.99 13.21
N GLY A 369 -1.69 -11.94 14.04
CA GLY A 369 -2.78 -11.79 14.99
C GLY A 369 -2.97 -13.06 15.81
N ALA A 370 -3.70 -12.99 16.93
CA ALA A 370 -3.98 -14.18 17.71
C ALA A 370 -4.65 -15.26 16.82
N PRO A 371 -4.23 -16.53 16.90
CA PRO A 371 -4.89 -17.61 16.17
C PRO A 371 -6.38 -17.60 16.55
N GLU A 372 -7.26 -17.76 15.56
CA GLU A 372 -8.67 -17.90 15.87
C GLU A 372 -8.90 -19.21 16.62
N SER A 373 -9.88 -19.24 17.52
CA SER A 373 -10.28 -20.46 18.23
C SER A 373 -10.87 -21.52 17.30
N VAL A 374 -11.07 -21.18 16.02
CA VAL A 374 -11.53 -22.08 14.97
C VAL A 374 -10.51 -22.06 13.84
N ALA A 375 -9.84 -23.20 13.62
CA ALA A 375 -8.92 -23.38 12.51
C ALA A 375 -9.58 -23.08 11.16
N GLY A 376 -8.87 -22.39 10.25
CA GLY A 376 -9.34 -22.10 8.90
C GLY A 376 -10.26 -20.88 8.75
N LYS A 377 -10.40 -20.05 9.79
CA LYS A 377 -11.18 -18.80 9.72
C LYS A 377 -10.35 -17.51 9.75
N GLY A 378 -9.05 -17.59 10.03
CA GLY A 378 -8.16 -16.43 9.92
C GLY A 378 -7.79 -16.14 8.46
N VAL A 379 -7.81 -14.87 8.04
CA VAL A 379 -7.34 -14.44 6.71
C VAL A 379 -6.71 -13.06 6.83
N VAL A 380 -5.57 -12.87 6.17
CA VAL A 380 -5.00 -11.55 5.91
C VAL A 380 -5.39 -11.11 4.50
N LEU A 381 -6.39 -10.22 4.39
CA LEU A 381 -6.98 -9.84 3.09
C LEU A 381 -6.30 -8.63 2.43
N GLY A 382 -5.60 -7.82 3.22
CA GLY A 382 -4.85 -6.66 2.74
C GLY A 382 -3.81 -6.24 3.77
N ILE A 383 -2.66 -5.77 3.30
CA ILE A 383 -1.58 -5.25 4.11
C ILE A 383 -1.20 -3.87 3.55
N SER A 384 -1.12 -2.87 4.42
CA SER A 384 -0.76 -1.51 4.04
C SER A 384 0.34 -0.96 4.95
N PHE A 385 1.22 -0.15 4.37
CA PHE A 385 2.43 0.41 4.98
C PHE A 385 2.73 1.81 4.40
N PRO A 386 3.71 2.54 4.96
CA PRO A 386 4.09 3.88 4.50
C PRO A 386 4.64 3.99 3.08
#